data_AF-A0A3S1FE85-F1
#
_entry.id   AF-A0A3S1FE85-F1
#
_cell.length_a   1.000
_cell.length_b   1.000
_cell.length_c   1.000
_cell.angle_alpha   90.00
_cell.angle_beta   90.00
_cell.angle_gamma   90.00
#
_symmetry.space_group_name_H-M   'P 1'
#
loop_
_entity.id
_entity.type
_entity.pdbx_description
1 polymer ?
#
loop_
_entity_poly.entity_id
_entity_poly.type
_entity_poly.pdbx_seq_one_letter_code
_entity_poly.pdbx_strand_id
1 'polypeptide(L)'
;ARTGPALMAEFPAGTLGAPSGAKAEIDQARPEFEALASHIGELADALAAKAETAPARITGDMRMGAMTSMDGGSLLGKRLKTTEADPAGLPAEHLLHLILQDCSSCHSKFRQKVK
;
A
#
# COMPACT_ATOMS: atom_id res chain seq x y z
N ALA A 1 -6.48 11.31 -3.53
CA ALA A 1 -6.92 9.99 -4.05
C ALA A 1 -8.10 9.44 -3.23
N ARG A 2 -8.82 8.38 -3.67
CA ARG A 2 -9.86 7.69 -2.87
C ARG A 2 -9.19 6.68 -1.89
N THR A 3 -8.27 7.18 -1.09
CA THR A 3 -7.41 6.47 -0.13
C THR A 3 -7.39 7.26 1.19
N GLY A 4 -6.69 6.78 2.22
CA GLY A 4 -6.55 7.53 3.48
C GLY A 4 -7.91 7.86 4.13
N PRO A 5 -8.08 9.06 4.71
CA PRO A 5 -9.31 9.46 5.39
C PRO A 5 -10.57 9.35 4.52
N ALA A 6 -10.47 9.64 3.22
CA ALA A 6 -11.59 9.54 2.29
C ALA A 6 -12.05 8.08 2.10
N LEU A 7 -11.14 7.11 2.18
CA LEU A 7 -11.48 5.69 2.17
C LEU A 7 -12.10 5.29 3.51
N MET A 8 -11.52 5.71 4.64
CA MET A 8 -12.01 5.34 5.98
C MET A 8 -13.46 5.77 6.22
N ALA A 9 -13.84 6.95 5.71
CA ALA A 9 -15.19 7.49 5.82
C ALA A 9 -16.27 6.60 5.18
N GLU A 10 -15.90 5.73 4.24
CA GLU A 10 -16.83 4.79 3.57
C GLU A 10 -17.11 3.53 4.42
N PHE A 11 -16.50 3.40 5.60
CA PHE A 11 -16.67 2.23 6.50
C PHE A 11 -17.20 2.64 7.88
N PRO A 12 -18.41 3.23 7.98
CA PRO A 12 -19.01 3.54 9.27
C PRO A 12 -19.24 2.27 10.12
N ALA A 13 -19.13 2.42 11.44
CA ALA A 13 -19.27 1.29 12.36
C ALA A 13 -20.67 0.66 12.25
N GLY A 14 -20.72 -0.67 12.28
CA GLY A 14 -21.99 -1.41 12.21
C GLY A 14 -22.61 -1.53 10.82
N THR A 15 -22.00 -0.99 9.75
CA THR A 15 -22.48 -1.16 8.36
C THR A 15 -21.70 -2.21 7.57
N LEU A 16 -20.85 -2.98 8.25
CA LEU A 16 -19.97 -3.98 7.66
C LEU A 16 -20.71 -5.28 7.35
N GLY A 17 -20.16 -6.10 6.45
CA GLY A 17 -20.78 -7.35 5.99
C GLY A 17 -21.64 -7.16 4.74
N ALA A 18 -22.50 -8.14 4.46
CA ALA A 18 -23.34 -8.15 3.27
C ALA A 18 -24.24 -6.89 3.20
N PRO A 19 -24.44 -6.31 2.00
CA PRO A 19 -24.07 -6.81 0.68
C PRO A 19 -22.62 -6.52 0.28
N SER A 20 -21.85 -5.81 1.11
CA SER A 20 -20.45 -5.50 0.82
C SER A 20 -19.53 -6.70 1.08
N GLY A 21 -18.33 -6.66 0.48
CA GLY A 21 -17.24 -7.58 0.82
C GLY A 21 -16.46 -7.16 2.08
N ALA A 22 -16.89 -6.13 2.81
CA ALA A 22 -16.21 -5.65 4.00
C ALA A 22 -16.44 -6.62 5.17
N LYS A 23 -15.36 -7.08 5.81
CA LYS A 23 -15.43 -7.93 7.00
C LYS A 23 -15.72 -7.12 8.26
N ALA A 24 -16.44 -7.70 9.22
CA ALA A 24 -16.73 -7.06 10.52
C ALA A 24 -15.44 -6.80 11.34
N GLU A 25 -14.36 -7.51 11.01
CA GLU A 25 -13.02 -7.35 11.55
C GLU A 25 -12.46 -5.93 11.37
N ILE A 26 -12.99 -5.14 10.42
CA ILE A 26 -12.66 -3.71 10.31
C ILE A 26 -13.07 -2.96 11.58
N ASP A 27 -14.22 -3.26 12.19
CA ASP A 27 -14.62 -2.63 13.46
C ASP A 27 -13.74 -3.12 14.62
N GLN A 28 -13.42 -4.42 14.64
CA GLN A 28 -12.66 -5.05 15.71
C GLN A 28 -11.18 -4.61 15.73
N ALA A 29 -10.61 -4.33 14.56
CA ALA A 29 -9.22 -3.89 14.38
C ALA A 29 -9.16 -2.54 13.66
N ARG A 30 -10.06 -1.62 14.00
CA ARG A 30 -10.18 -0.29 13.38
C ARG A 30 -8.86 0.48 13.29
N PRO A 31 -8.02 0.56 14.35
CA PRO A 31 -6.76 1.29 14.26
C PRO A 31 -5.80 0.72 13.20
N GLU A 32 -5.79 -0.60 13.00
CA GLU A 32 -4.93 -1.25 12.00
C GLU A 32 -5.46 -1.04 10.58
N PHE A 33 -6.78 -1.09 10.39
CA PHE A 33 -7.42 -0.73 9.13
C PHE A 33 -7.11 0.72 8.73
N GLU A 34 -7.24 1.66 9.68
CA GLU A 34 -6.94 3.07 9.46
C GLU A 34 -5.45 3.30 9.19
N ALA A 35 -4.56 2.63 9.93
CA ALA A 35 -3.11 2.73 9.67
C ALA A 35 -2.75 2.30 8.24
N LEU A 36 -3.30 1.15 7.77
CA LEU A 36 -3.10 0.70 6.39
C LEU A 36 -3.70 1.68 5.37
N ALA A 37 -4.91 2.20 5.62
CA ALA A 37 -5.56 3.15 4.72
C ALA A 37 -4.78 4.47 4.61
N SER A 38 -4.27 4.99 5.72
CA SER A 38 -3.41 6.18 5.77
C SER A 38 -2.11 5.96 5.01
N HIS A 39 -1.41 4.85 5.29
CA HIS A 39 -0.12 4.57 4.65
C HIS A 39 -0.27 4.38 3.13
N ILE A 40 -1.32 3.69 2.66
CA ILE A 40 -1.66 3.64 1.23
C ILE A 40 -1.89 5.06 0.66
N GLY A 41 -2.54 5.94 1.43
CA GLY A 41 -2.76 7.35 1.04
C GLY A 41 -1.47 8.12 0.84
N GLU A 42 -0.57 8.07 1.83
CA GLU A 42 0.73 8.74 1.79
C GLU A 42 1.59 8.25 0.62
N LEU A 43 1.67 6.93 0.42
CA LEU A 43 2.40 6.33 -0.70
C LEU A 43 1.78 6.70 -2.05
N ALA A 44 0.44 6.76 -2.15
CA ALA A 44 -0.26 7.12 -3.37
C ALA A 44 -0.04 8.60 -3.73
N ASP A 45 -0.02 9.49 -2.74
CA ASP A 45 0.28 10.92 -2.96
C ASP A 45 1.73 11.12 -3.41
N ALA A 46 2.69 10.41 -2.81
CA ALA A 46 4.08 10.41 -3.25
C ALA A 46 4.26 9.87 -4.69
N LEU A 47 3.53 8.79 -5.03
CA LEU A 47 3.54 8.21 -6.37
C LEU A 47 2.92 9.17 -7.39
N ALA A 48 1.82 9.83 -7.05
CA ALA A 48 1.18 10.83 -7.90
C ALA A 48 2.12 12.00 -8.21
N ALA A 49 2.82 12.52 -7.21
CA ALA A 49 3.81 13.60 -7.41
C ALA A 49 4.94 13.20 -8.39
N LYS A 50 5.38 11.93 -8.36
CA LYS A 50 6.36 11.41 -9.34
C LYS A 50 5.75 11.25 -10.73
N ALA A 51 4.49 10.83 -10.82
CA ALA A 51 3.79 10.71 -12.09
C ALA A 51 3.65 12.06 -12.81
N GLU A 52 3.38 13.15 -12.08
CA GLU A 52 3.29 14.52 -12.63
C GLU A 52 4.60 15.01 -13.27
N THR A 53 5.73 14.50 -12.81
CA THR A 53 7.08 14.87 -13.29
C THR A 53 7.71 13.77 -14.16
N ALA A 54 6.95 12.73 -14.50
CA ALA A 54 7.46 11.59 -15.23
C ALA A 54 7.85 11.97 -16.67
N PRO A 55 8.97 11.45 -17.18
CA PRO A 55 9.35 11.65 -18.58
C PRO A 55 8.35 10.96 -19.51
N ALA A 56 8.15 11.53 -20.71
CA ALA A 56 7.22 11.00 -21.72
C ALA A 56 7.58 9.59 -22.24
N ARG A 57 8.78 9.11 -21.94
CA ARG A 57 9.27 7.77 -22.28
C ARG A 57 9.99 7.20 -21.08
N ILE A 58 9.91 5.88 -20.91
CA ILE A 58 10.70 5.13 -19.93
C ILE A 58 12.19 5.37 -20.23
N THR A 59 12.89 6.03 -19.31
CA THR A 59 14.33 6.33 -19.41
C THR A 59 15.16 5.10 -19.04
N GLY A 60 16.47 5.16 -19.29
CA GLY A 60 17.41 4.10 -18.86
C GLY A 60 17.37 3.88 -17.34
N ASP A 61 17.29 4.96 -16.57
CA ASP A 61 17.27 4.92 -15.09
C ASP A 61 16.00 4.26 -14.52
N MET A 62 14.89 4.29 -15.27
CA MET A 62 13.63 3.63 -14.89
C MET A 62 13.60 2.14 -15.25
N ARG A 63 14.61 1.63 -15.97
CA ARG A 63 14.70 0.21 -16.29
C ARG A 63 15.45 -0.50 -15.17
N MET A 64 14.98 -1.70 -14.81
CA MET A 64 15.73 -2.60 -13.95
C MET A 64 17.12 -2.83 -14.58
N GLY A 65 18.15 -2.25 -13.98
CA GLY A 65 19.53 -2.42 -14.41
C GLY A 65 19.99 -3.87 -14.24
N ALA A 66 21.00 -4.28 -15.02
CA ALA A 66 21.54 -5.65 -15.00
C ALA A 66 22.24 -6.06 -13.68
N MET A 67 22.19 -5.25 -12.62
CA MET A 67 23.11 -5.37 -11.48
C MET A 67 22.51 -5.13 -10.09
N THR A 68 21.20 -5.17 -9.94
CA THR A 68 20.61 -5.49 -8.63
C THR A 68 19.92 -6.83 -8.74
N SER A 69 20.73 -7.90 -8.65
CA SER A 69 20.27 -9.15 -8.08
C SER A 69 19.43 -8.79 -6.86
N MET A 70 18.12 -8.98 -6.95
CA MET A 70 17.29 -9.13 -5.78
C MET A 70 17.84 -10.38 -5.11
N ASP A 71 18.80 -10.17 -4.21
CA ASP A 71 19.28 -11.23 -3.35
C ASP A 71 18.03 -11.80 -2.72
N GLY A 72 17.66 -13.01 -3.16
CA GLY A 72 16.50 -13.77 -2.71
C GLY A 72 16.73 -14.27 -1.30
N GLY A 73 17.25 -13.41 -0.43
CA GLY A 73 17.47 -13.64 0.97
C GLY A 73 16.11 -13.79 1.62
N SER A 74 15.82 -15.03 2.01
CA SER A 74 14.72 -15.42 2.89
C SER A 74 14.48 -14.35 3.97
N LEU A 75 13.39 -13.59 3.83
CA LEU A 75 12.95 -12.59 4.82
C LEU A 75 12.15 -13.23 5.97
N LEU A 76 12.27 -14.54 6.20
CA LEU A 76 11.85 -15.14 7.46
C LEU A 76 12.91 -14.83 8.53
N GLY A 77 12.75 -13.71 9.25
CA GLY A 77 13.27 -13.66 10.62
C GLY A 77 13.83 -12.34 11.14
N LYS A 78 13.87 -11.27 10.36
CA LYS A 78 14.25 -9.96 10.92
C LYS A 78 13.26 -8.91 10.47
N ARG A 79 12.29 -8.59 11.34
CA ARG A 79 11.65 -7.27 11.33
C ARG A 79 12.75 -6.26 11.61
N LEU A 80 13.48 -5.88 10.57
CA LEU A 80 14.22 -4.63 10.59
C LEU A 80 13.11 -3.59 10.82
N LYS A 81 13.13 -2.94 11.98
CA LYS A 81 12.48 -1.64 12.12
C LYS A 81 13.25 -0.72 11.18
N THR A 82 12.98 -0.82 9.89
CA THR A 82 13.26 0.24 8.94
C THR A 82 12.52 1.43 9.51
N THR A 83 13.26 2.41 10.04
CA THR A 83 12.78 3.79 10.03
C THR A 83 12.14 3.98 8.67
N GLU A 84 10.83 4.22 8.63
CA GLU A 84 10.11 4.43 7.37
C GLU A 84 10.87 5.50 6.59
N ALA A 85 11.49 5.08 5.49
CA ALA A 85 12.16 6.01 4.61
C ALA A 85 11.09 6.97 4.09
N ASP A 86 11.40 8.27 4.07
CA ASP A 86 10.49 9.27 3.52
C ASP A 86 10.00 8.81 2.12
N PRO A 87 8.67 8.57 1.94
CA PRO A 87 8.12 8.11 0.67
C PRO A 87 8.55 8.97 -0.52
N ALA A 88 8.79 10.27 -0.33
CA ALA A 88 9.22 11.15 -1.41
C ALA A 88 10.59 10.75 -1.99
N GLY A 89 11.47 10.17 -1.18
CA GLY A 89 12.80 9.72 -1.57
C GLY A 89 12.84 8.37 -2.31
N LEU A 90 11.74 7.61 -2.29
CA LEU A 90 11.69 6.27 -2.88
C LEU A 90 11.48 6.32 -4.41
N PRO A 91 12.00 5.37 -5.20
CA PRO A 91 11.65 5.26 -6.62
C PRO A 91 10.15 4.99 -6.83
N ALA A 92 9.60 5.39 -7.99
CA ALA A 92 8.16 5.26 -8.27
C ALA A 92 7.71 3.79 -8.28
N GLU A 93 8.54 2.90 -8.83
CA GLU A 93 8.34 1.46 -8.80
C GLU A 93 8.34 0.92 -7.37
N HIS A 94 9.21 1.43 -6.49
CA HIS A 94 9.25 0.99 -5.11
C HIS A 94 7.99 1.41 -4.33
N LEU A 95 7.52 2.65 -4.54
CA LEU A 95 6.23 3.12 -4.01
C LEU A 95 5.07 2.24 -4.45
N LEU A 96 5.02 1.88 -5.74
CA LEU A 96 3.98 0.99 -6.26
C LEU A 96 4.02 -0.39 -5.57
N HIS A 97 5.21 -0.95 -5.33
CA HIS A 97 5.33 -2.22 -4.62
C HIS A 97 4.81 -2.13 -3.18
N LEU A 98 5.11 -1.05 -2.45
CA LEU A 98 4.61 -0.84 -1.09
C LEU A 98 3.08 -0.71 -1.07
N ILE A 99 2.49 0.04 -2.00
CA ILE A 99 1.03 0.14 -2.15
C ILE A 99 0.41 -1.24 -2.38
N LEU A 100 0.98 -2.06 -3.26
CA LEU A 100 0.47 -3.41 -3.55
C LEU A 100 0.59 -4.35 -2.34
N GLN A 101 1.66 -4.20 -1.54
CA GLN A 101 1.85 -4.95 -0.30
C GLN A 101 0.76 -4.62 0.73
N ASP A 102 0.44 -3.33 0.89
CA ASP A 102 -0.59 -2.89 1.83
C ASP A 102 -1.99 -3.23 1.34
N CYS A 103 -2.25 -3.15 0.04
CA CYS A 103 -3.48 -3.66 -0.56
C CYS A 103 -3.66 -5.16 -0.27
N SER A 104 -2.58 -5.95 -0.39
CA SER A 104 -2.61 -7.39 -0.12
C SER A 104 -2.83 -7.68 1.37
N SER A 105 -2.19 -6.93 2.26
CA SER A 105 -2.34 -7.03 3.72
C SER A 105 -3.75 -6.67 4.17
N CYS A 106 -4.26 -5.52 3.68
CA CYS A 106 -5.61 -5.05 3.96
C CYS A 106 -6.66 -6.04 3.45
N HIS A 107 -6.57 -6.49 2.19
CA HIS A 107 -7.53 -7.44 1.64
C HIS A 107 -7.50 -8.81 2.33
N SER A 108 -6.31 -9.29 2.73
CA SER A 108 -6.20 -10.56 3.44
C SER A 108 -6.98 -10.56 4.76
N LYS A 109 -6.91 -9.44 5.49
CA LYS A 109 -7.56 -9.30 6.80
C LYS A 109 -9.01 -8.85 6.69
N PHE A 110 -9.28 -7.83 5.89
CA PHE A 110 -10.51 -7.02 5.96
C PHE A 110 -11.49 -7.21 4.79
N ARG A 111 -11.13 -7.99 3.76
CA ARG A 111 -12.02 -8.30 2.64
C ARG A 111 -12.46 -9.76 2.66
N GLN A 112 -13.75 -9.99 2.43
CA GLN A 112 -14.31 -11.31 2.19
C GLN A 112 -13.68 -11.92 0.93
N LYS A 113 -13.29 -13.19 0.99
CA LYS A 113 -12.87 -13.92 -0.20
C LYS A 113 -14.12 -14.22 -1.03
N VAL A 114 -14.08 -13.91 -2.32
CA VAL A 114 -15.11 -14.35 -3.25
C VAL A 114 -14.99 -15.88 -3.34
N LYS A 115 -16.09 -16.59 -3.08
CA LYS A 115 -16.17 -18.04 -3.27
C LYS A 115 -16.53 -18.35 -4.72
#